data_AF-A0A2Z4LPP9-F1
#
_entry.id   AF-A0A2Z4LPP9-F1
#
_cell.length_a   1.000
_cell.length_b   1.000
_cell.length_c   1.000
_cell.angle_alpha   90.00
_cell.angle_beta   90.00
_cell.angle_gamma   90.00
#
_symmetry.space_group_name_H-M   'P 1'
#
loop_
_entity.id
_entity.type
_entity.pdbx_description
1 polymer ?
#
loop_
_entity_poly.entity_id
_entity_poly.type
_entity_poly.pdbx_seq_one_letter_code
_entity_poly.pdbx_strand_id
1 'polypeptide(L)'
;MEKLVPVLDEFCSFPLVEKTPFFKRVIFCHVNGNEDMQLKNFCLIPEDGKTTLPLAYDLLNTSIAIKSPGEEIVLTLKMKNTI
;
A
#
# COMPACT_ATOMS: atom_id res chain seq x y z
N MET A 1 -5.40 2.78 3.17
CA MET A 1 -4.74 3.28 1.96
C MET A 1 -4.52 4.78 2.12
N GLU A 2 -5.59 5.48 2.48
CA GLU A 2 -5.60 6.93 2.72
C GLU A 2 -4.62 7.39 3.80
N LYS A 3 -4.33 6.59 4.84
CA LYS A 3 -3.35 6.96 5.89
C LYS A 3 -1.89 6.93 5.43
N LEU A 4 -1.56 6.14 4.39
CA LEU A 4 -0.17 6.06 3.91
C LEU A 4 0.17 7.25 3.01
N VAL A 5 -0.82 7.82 2.31
CA VAL A 5 -0.62 8.96 1.39
C VAL A 5 -0.05 10.19 2.13
N PRO A 6 -0.59 10.63 3.28
CA PRO A 6 0.01 11.70 4.09
C PRO A 6 1.42 11.37 4.56
N VAL A 7 1.70 10.10 4.90
CA VAL A 7 3.05 9.68 5.31
C VAL A 7 4.04 9.83 4.16
N LEU A 8 3.65 9.45 2.94
CA LEU A 8 4.47 9.67 1.75
C LEU A 8 4.68 11.17 1.49
N ASP A 9 3.63 11.99 1.66
CA ASP A 9 3.70 13.44 1.44
C ASP A 9 4.58 14.17 2.47
N GLU A 10 4.58 13.72 3.72
CA GLU A 10 5.32 14.36 4.81
C GLU A 10 6.78 13.90 4.88
N PHE A 11 7.04 12.61 4.64
CA PHE A 11 8.34 12.02 4.97
C PHE A 11 9.20 11.65 3.76
N CYS A 12 8.64 11.51 2.55
CA CYS A 12 9.45 11.18 1.38
C CYS A 12 10.07 12.43 0.73
N SER A 13 11.30 12.30 0.22
CA SER A 13 11.96 13.40 -0.49
C SER A 13 11.27 13.76 -1.81
N PHE A 14 10.63 12.78 -2.47
CA PHE A 14 9.90 12.96 -3.72
C PHE A 14 8.54 12.26 -3.71
N PRO A 15 7.54 12.77 -2.96
CA PRO A 15 6.28 12.07 -2.71
C PRO A 15 5.53 11.63 -3.98
N LEU A 16 5.54 12.47 -5.03
CA LEU A 16 4.89 12.15 -6.31
C LEU A 16 5.53 10.94 -7.00
N VAL A 17 6.84 10.77 -6.88
CA VAL A 17 7.56 9.62 -7.42
C VAL A 17 7.17 8.36 -6.65
N GLU A 18 7.13 8.43 -5.31
CA GLU A 18 6.80 7.30 -4.43
C GLU A 18 5.34 6.84 -4.51
N LYS A 19 4.41 7.74 -4.83
CA LYS A 19 2.99 7.40 -5.03
C LYS A 19 2.76 6.46 -6.20
N THR A 20 3.62 6.47 -7.22
CA THR A 20 3.52 5.59 -8.39
C THR A 20 3.72 4.10 -8.06
N PRO A 21 4.86 3.67 -7.46
CA PRO A 21 5.04 2.30 -7.04
C PRO A 21 4.08 1.90 -5.90
N PHE A 22 3.71 2.83 -5.02
CA PHE A 22 2.67 2.58 -4.02
C PHE A 22 1.34 2.19 -4.67
N PHE A 23 0.84 2.98 -5.64
CA PHE A 23 -0.40 2.68 -6.34
C PHE A 23 -0.36 1.34 -7.08
N LYS A 24 0.79 1.01 -7.70
CA LYS A 24 0.99 -0.31 -8.32
C LYS A 24 0.86 -1.47 -7.33
N ARG A 25 1.38 -1.34 -6.11
CA ARG A 25 1.24 -2.37 -5.05
C ARG A 25 -0.21 -2.58 -4.66
N VAL A 26 -0.99 -1.52 -4.65
CA VAL A 26 -2.39 -1.58 -4.25
C VAL A 26 -3.21 -2.34 -5.29
N ILE A 27 -3.01 -2.03 -6.57
CA ILE A 27 -3.60 -2.79 -7.66
C ILE A 27 -3.15 -4.26 -7.58
N PHE A 28 -1.86 -4.49 -7.35
CA PHE A 28 -1.32 -5.85 -7.21
C PHE A 28 -2.00 -6.63 -6.08
N CYS A 29 -2.11 -6.06 -4.88
CA CYS A 29 -2.74 -6.70 -3.74
C CYS A 29 -4.23 -6.97 -3.98
N HIS A 30 -4.93 -6.02 -4.61
CA HIS A 30 -6.33 -6.20 -4.99
C HIS A 30 -6.52 -7.37 -5.98
N VAL A 31 -5.72 -7.41 -7.06
CA VAL A 31 -5.83 -8.46 -8.09
C VAL A 31 -5.41 -9.84 -7.57
N ASN A 32 -4.40 -9.91 -6.69
CA ASN A 32 -3.89 -11.17 -6.16
C ASN A 32 -4.58 -11.62 -4.87
N GLY A 33 -5.61 -10.91 -4.38
CA GLY A 33 -6.29 -11.27 -3.14
C GLY A 33 -5.36 -11.23 -1.92
N ASN A 34 -4.46 -10.24 -1.85
CA ASN A 34 -3.74 -9.92 -0.62
C ASN A 34 -4.59 -8.98 0.23
N GLU A 35 -5.27 -9.56 1.21
CA GLU A 35 -6.18 -8.87 2.12
C GLU A 35 -5.49 -8.41 3.40
N ASP A 36 -4.29 -8.93 3.72
CA ASP A 36 -3.49 -8.55 4.90
C ASP A 36 -2.53 -7.37 4.62
N MET A 37 -2.89 -6.49 3.68
CA MET A 37 -2.10 -5.29 3.38
C MET A 37 -2.32 -4.21 4.47
N GLN A 38 -1.52 -4.26 5.53
CA GLN A 38 -1.60 -3.39 6.70
C GLN A 38 -0.48 -2.32 6.71
N LEU A 39 -0.58 -1.33 7.60
CA LEU A 39 0.43 -0.26 7.72
C LEU A 39 1.84 -0.80 8.06
N LYS A 40 1.93 -1.90 8.82
CA LYS A 40 3.20 -2.55 9.18
C LYS A 40 3.97 -3.11 7.97
N ASN A 41 3.28 -3.35 6.86
CA ASN A 41 3.86 -3.85 5.60
C ASN A 41 4.52 -2.74 4.77
N PHE A 42 4.54 -1.51 5.30
CA PHE A 42 5.22 -0.39 4.69
C PHE A 42 6.25 0.18 5.66
N CYS A 43 7.38 0.59 5.11
CA CYS A 43 8.38 1.39 5.80
C CYS A 43 8.94 2.43 4.82
N LEU A 44 9.64 3.43 5.34
CA LEU A 44 10.42 4.37 4.55
C LEU A 44 11.87 4.20 4.91
N ILE A 45 12.75 4.26 3.92
CA ILE A 45 14.19 4.13 4.12
C ILE A 45 14.91 5.40 3.68
N PRO A 46 15.92 5.86 4.43
CA PRO A 46 16.87 6.83 3.93
C PRO A 46 17.92 6.14 3.06
N GLU A 47 18.04 6.56 1.81
CA GLU A 47 19.01 6.06 0.83
C GLU A 47 19.57 7.24 0.03
N ASP A 48 20.90 7.37 -0.06
CA ASP A 48 21.59 8.47 -0.76
C ASP A 48 21.09 9.88 -0.38
N GLY A 49 20.79 10.09 0.90
CA GLY A 49 20.28 11.37 1.42
C GLY A 49 18.82 11.66 1.07
N LYS A 50 18.08 10.67 0.56
CA LYS A 50 16.66 10.76 0.21
C LYS A 50 15.86 9.74 1.03
N THR A 51 14.68 10.14 1.49
CA THR A 51 13.73 9.20 2.09
C THR A 51 12.80 8.68 1.00
N THR A 52 12.77 7.36 0.79
CA THR A 52 12.04 6.70 -0.29
C THR A 52 11.18 5.54 0.22
N LEU A 53 10.24 5.09 -0.60
CA LEU A 53 9.48 3.87 -0.36
C LEU A 53 10.27 2.69 -0.95
N PRO A 54 10.84 1.78 -0.11
CA PRO A 54 11.64 0.66 -0.57
C PRO A 54 10.78 -0.37 -1.30
N LEU A 55 11.41 -1.36 -1.94
CA LEU A 55 10.75 -2.51 -2.58
C LEU A 55 9.68 -3.15 -1.67
N ALA A 56 8.64 -3.69 -2.29
CA ALA A 56 7.53 -4.31 -1.57
C ALA A 56 7.95 -5.63 -0.90
N TYR A 57 7.42 -5.87 0.30
CA TYR A 57 7.59 -7.11 1.06
C TYR A 57 6.23 -7.57 1.61
N ASP A 58 6.16 -8.81 2.06
CA ASP A 58 4.94 -9.41 2.63
C ASP A 58 3.72 -9.36 1.67
N LEU A 59 3.99 -9.65 0.40
CA LEU A 59 2.98 -9.77 -0.65
C LEU A 59 2.52 -11.23 -0.74
N LEU A 60 1.46 -11.56 -0.01
CA LEU A 60 0.92 -12.92 0.06
C LEU A 60 -0.52 -12.95 -0.46
N ASN A 61 -0.86 -13.96 -1.26
CA ASN A 61 -2.26 -14.23 -1.60
C ASN A 61 -2.93 -14.89 -0.38
N THR A 62 -3.54 -14.06 0.47
CA THR A 62 -4.20 -14.51 1.69
C THR A 62 -5.52 -15.22 1.40
N SER A 63 -6.16 -14.93 0.26
CA SER A 63 -7.42 -15.57 -0.16
C SER A 63 -7.31 -17.10 -0.33
N ILE A 64 -6.11 -17.63 -0.57
CA ILE A 64 -5.87 -19.09 -0.60
C ILE A 64 -6.14 -19.73 0.77
N ALA A 65 -5.70 -19.06 1.85
CA ALA A 65 -5.80 -19.58 3.21
C ALA A 65 -7.12 -19.16 3.89
N ILE A 66 -7.62 -17.96 3.57
CA ILE A 66 -8.77 -17.33 4.23
C ILE A 66 -9.99 -17.45 3.30
N LYS A 67 -10.84 -18.46 3.55
CA LYS A 67 -12.03 -18.73 2.71
C LYS A 67 -13.21 -17.78 2.94
N SER A 68 -13.18 -17.01 4.02
CA SER A 68 -14.24 -16.07 4.40
C SER A 68 -13.61 -14.86 5.07
N PRO A 69 -12.98 -13.96 4.30
CA PRO A 69 -12.31 -12.80 4.86
C PRO A 69 -13.33 -11.91 5.58
N GLY A 70 -13.03 -11.60 6.84
CA GLY A 70 -13.91 -10.80 7.70
C GLY A 70 -13.88 -9.31 7.37
N GLU A 71 -12.92 -8.86 6.55
CA GLU A 71 -12.76 -7.47 6.14
C GLU A 71 -12.36 -7.42 4.66
N GLU A 72 -13.10 -6.66 3.85
CA GLU A 72 -12.56 -6.14 2.58
C GLU A 72 -11.24 -5.43 2.87
N ILE A 73 -10.21 -5.63 2.03
CA ILE A 73 -8.88 -4.99 2.06
C ILE A 73 -8.71 -4.01 3.23
N VAL A 74 -7.94 -4.41 4.27
CA VAL A 74 -7.76 -3.70 5.56
C VAL A 74 -7.44 -2.19 5.39
N LEU A 75 -6.87 -1.83 4.25
CA LEU A 75 -6.68 -0.46 3.80
C LEU A 75 -7.76 -0.06 2.79
N THR A 76 -8.95 0.30 3.26
CA THR A 76 -10.10 0.72 2.43
C THR A 76 -9.70 1.80 1.43
N LEU A 77 -9.97 1.55 0.16
CA LEU A 77 -9.94 2.56 -0.90
C LEU A 77 -11.28 3.28 -0.86
N LYS A 78 -11.28 4.56 -0.49
CA LYS A 78 -12.48 5.37 -0.63
C LYS A 78 -12.67 5.68 -2.11
N MET A 79 -13.43 4.83 -2.80
CA MET A 79 -13.89 5.17 -4.13
C MET A 79 -14.89 6.33 -4.00
N LYS A 80 -14.50 7.51 -4.46
CA LYS A 80 -15.43 8.62 -4.60
C LYS A 80 -16.25 8.35 -5.86
N ASN A 81 -17.48 7.87 -5.69
CA ASN A 81 -18.46 7.79 -6.76
C ASN A 81 -18.69 9.19 -7.32
N THR A 82 -18.04 9.50 -8.43
CA THR A 82 -18.33 10.70 -9.22
C THR A 82 -19.13 10.19 -10.41
N ILE A 83 -20.45 10.29 -10.30
CA ILE A 83 -21.39 10.30 -11.43
C ILE A 83 -21.85 11.75 -11.56
#